data_AF-A0A2A4P6C5-F1
#
_entry.id   AF-A0A2A4P6C5-F1
#
_cell.length_a   1.000
_cell.length_b   1.000
_cell.length_c   1.000
_cell.angle_alpha   90.00
_cell.angle_beta   90.00
_cell.angle_gamma   90.00
#
_symmetry.space_group_name_H-M   'P 1'
#
loop_
_entity.id
_entity.type
_entity.pdbx_description
1 polymer ?
#
loop_
_entity_poly.entity_id
_entity_poly.type
_entity_poly.pdbx_seq_one_letter_code
_entity_poly.pdbx_strand_id
1 'polypeptide(L)'
;MKKIFFIIILLQLLLLPNAYAHGFGSKIDLPIPGYLYWFGGGAAVIASFAIISLFVKSKSYDDSYWTYNLRNLGLVNTLYKNKSLLNVFKIISIGLFILTILTGVLGAQFPIKNFAPTFVWVIWWGGFIWLHILFGNSWNFVNPWKNIFELIKFDEKPLRQYPEKLKSWPAFGFFLIFA
;
A
#
# COMPACT_ATOMS: atom_id res chain seq x y z
N MET A 1 4.20 28.82 -13.40
CA MET A 1 3.67 28.49 -12.06
C MET A 1 3.72 26.99 -11.74
N LYS A 2 3.09 26.09 -12.52
CA LYS A 2 3.08 24.63 -12.23
C LYS A 2 4.47 23.95 -12.16
N LYS A 3 5.43 24.34 -13.01
CA LYS A 3 6.82 23.82 -12.96
C LYS A 3 7.57 24.25 -11.70
N ILE A 4 7.35 25.48 -11.24
CA ILE A 4 7.99 26.02 -10.04
C ILE A 4 7.47 25.28 -8.80
N PHE A 5 6.16 25.03 -8.75
CA PHE A 5 5.55 24.24 -7.66
C PHE A 5 6.10 22.81 -7.58
N PHE A 6 6.23 22.13 -8.72
CA PHE A 6 6.81 20.79 -8.78
C PHE A 6 8.28 20.77 -8.33
N ILE A 7 9.07 21.76 -8.77
CA ILE A 7 10.48 21.90 -8.36
C ILE A 7 10.57 22.20 -6.87
N ILE A 8 9.71 23.06 -6.31
CA ILE A 8 9.70 23.37 -4.88
C ILE A 8 9.33 22.14 -4.04
N ILE A 9 8.34 21.35 -4.43
CA ILE A 9 7.98 20.09 -3.74
C ILE A 9 9.14 19.09 -3.80
N LEU A 10 9.75 18.93 -4.98
CA LEU A 10 10.88 18.02 -5.16
C LEU A 10 12.09 18.46 -4.32
N LEU A 11 12.37 19.77 -4.29
CA LEU A 11 13.44 20.35 -3.49
C LEU A 11 13.16 20.22 -1.99
N GLN A 12 11.90 20.40 -1.56
CA GLN A 12 11.49 20.19 -0.17
C GLN A 12 11.69 18.72 0.25
N LEU A 13 11.31 17.76 -0.60
CA LEU A 13 11.54 16.33 -0.35
C LEU A 13 13.04 15.98 -0.22
N LEU A 14 13.90 16.63 -1.02
CA LEU A 14 15.35 16.46 -0.99
C LEU A 14 16.02 17.14 0.22
N LEU A 15 15.41 18.20 0.75
CA LEU A 15 15.93 19.00 1.86
C LEU A 15 15.42 18.55 3.24
N LEU A 16 14.53 17.55 3.30
CA LEU A 16 14.09 16.97 4.57
C LEU A 16 15.31 16.31 5.27
N PRO A 17 15.78 16.86 6.40
CA PRO A 17 16.93 16.29 7.07
C PRO A 17 16.53 14.94 7.68
N ASN A 18 17.31 13.91 7.40
CA ASN A 18 17.29 12.63 8.10
C ASN A 18 15.90 12.02 8.31
N ALA A 19 15.17 11.74 7.23
CA ALA A 19 14.15 10.71 7.28
C ALA A 19 14.86 9.34 7.31
N TYR A 20 15.36 8.93 8.48
CA TYR A 20 15.70 7.53 8.74
C TYR A 20 14.40 6.72 8.72
N ALA A 21 13.81 6.51 7.54
CA ALA A 21 12.63 5.68 7.32
C ALA A 21 12.96 4.17 7.45
N HIS A 22 14.12 3.85 8.04
CA HIS A 22 14.49 2.50 8.40
C HIS A 22 13.67 2.13 9.65
N GLY A 23 12.57 1.41 9.46
CA GLY A 23 11.64 1.01 10.53
C GLY A 23 12.19 -0.03 11.50
N PHE A 24 13.46 -0.42 11.36
CA PHE A 24 14.14 -1.34 12.27
C PHE A 24 15.02 -0.52 13.21
N GLY A 25 14.80 -0.68 14.52
CA GLY A 25 15.58 -0.04 15.57
C GLY A 25 17.02 -0.57 15.64
N SER A 26 17.57 -0.63 16.85
CA SER A 26 18.88 -1.26 17.08
C SER A 26 18.97 -2.63 16.43
N LYS A 27 20.15 -2.96 15.86
CA LYS A 27 20.46 -4.30 15.33
C LYS A 27 19.95 -5.35 16.29
N ILE A 28 18.98 -6.15 15.83
CA ILE A 28 18.68 -7.40 16.50
C ILE A 28 19.83 -8.33 16.11
N ASP A 29 20.68 -8.66 17.07
CA ASP A 29 21.72 -9.66 16.82
C ASP A 29 21.03 -10.98 16.45
N LEU A 30 21.35 -11.48 15.25
CA LEU A 30 20.82 -12.74 14.77
C LEU A 30 21.29 -13.85 15.72
N PRO A 31 20.40 -14.77 16.14
CA PRO A 31 20.80 -15.92 16.96
C PRO A 31 21.71 -16.91 16.19
N ILE A 32 21.97 -16.65 14.91
CA ILE A 32 22.79 -17.44 14.00
C ILE A 32 23.85 -16.57 13.32
N PRO A 33 25.00 -17.14 12.91
CA PRO A 33 26.00 -16.44 12.11
C PRO A 33 25.39 -15.78 10.86
N GLY A 34 25.74 -14.52 10.61
CA GLY A 34 25.12 -13.71 9.55
C GLY A 34 25.21 -14.35 8.17
N TYR A 35 26.30 -15.05 7.84
CA TYR A 35 26.44 -15.72 6.55
C TYR A 35 25.35 -16.80 6.34
N LEU A 36 24.99 -17.57 7.38
CA LEU A 36 23.91 -18.57 7.29
C LEU A 36 22.56 -17.90 7.05
N TYR A 37 22.31 -16.74 7.67
CA TYR A 37 21.10 -15.97 7.43
C TYR A 37 21.01 -15.48 5.98
N TRP A 38 22.07 -14.88 5.44
CA TRP A 38 22.09 -14.37 4.07
C TRP A 38 21.99 -15.49 3.03
N PHE A 39 22.79 -16.56 3.17
CA PHE A 39 22.73 -17.69 2.25
C PHE A 39 21.42 -18.46 2.38
N GLY A 40 20.91 -18.68 3.59
CA GLY A 40 19.64 -19.36 3.81
C GLY A 40 18.46 -18.58 3.25
N GLY A 41 18.39 -17.27 3.51
CA GLY A 41 17.36 -16.39 2.96
C GLY A 41 17.41 -16.32 1.43
N GLY A 42 18.60 -16.11 0.86
CA GLY A 42 18.80 -16.10 -0.59
C GLY A 42 18.43 -17.44 -1.23
N ALA A 43 18.86 -18.56 -0.63
CA ALA A 43 18.53 -19.90 -1.11
C ALA A 43 17.02 -20.18 -1.03
N ALA A 44 16.34 -19.77 0.05
CA ALA A 44 14.89 -19.93 0.17
C ALA A 44 14.13 -19.15 -0.91
N VAL A 45 14.55 -17.92 -1.21
CA VAL A 45 13.97 -17.12 -2.30
C VAL A 45 14.20 -17.82 -3.64
N ILE A 46 15.44 -18.18 -3.96
CA ILE A 46 15.77 -18.90 -5.22
C ILE A 46 14.98 -20.20 -5.34
N ALA A 47 14.91 -21.00 -4.28
CA ALA A 47 14.19 -22.26 -4.26
C ALA A 47 12.68 -22.06 -4.48
N SER A 48 12.06 -21.05 -3.85
CA SER A 48 10.64 -20.76 -4.06
C SER A 48 10.32 -20.38 -5.51
N PHE A 49 11.13 -19.53 -6.13
CA PHE A 49 11.01 -19.19 -7.55
C PHE A 49 11.30 -20.39 -8.45
N ALA A 50 12.29 -21.22 -8.13
CA ALA A 50 12.59 -22.43 -8.90
C ALA A 50 11.45 -23.44 -8.85
N ILE A 51 10.86 -23.67 -7.67
CA ILE A 51 9.67 -24.51 -7.51
C ILE A 51 8.52 -23.95 -8.36
N ILE A 52 8.22 -22.66 -8.24
CA ILE A 52 7.16 -22.04 -9.05
C ILE A 52 7.47 -22.20 -10.54
N SER A 53 8.69 -21.92 -11.00
CA SER A 53 9.07 -22.00 -12.41
C SER A 53 9.05 -23.42 -12.97
N LEU A 54 9.34 -24.44 -12.17
CA LEU A 54 9.38 -25.83 -12.61
C LEU A 54 7.99 -26.48 -12.57
N PHE A 55 7.19 -26.16 -11.55
CA PHE A 55 5.90 -26.83 -11.29
C PHE A 55 4.70 -26.04 -11.81
N VAL A 56 4.75 -24.70 -11.81
CA VAL A 56 3.68 -23.86 -12.37
C VAL A 56 3.92 -23.73 -13.87
N LYS A 57 3.43 -24.73 -14.62
CA LYS A 57 3.26 -24.58 -16.07
C LYS A 57 2.27 -23.45 -16.33
N SER A 58 2.49 -22.65 -17.37
CA SER A 58 1.52 -21.67 -17.84
C SER A 58 0.26 -22.43 -18.29
N LYS A 59 -0.67 -22.68 -17.37
CA LYS A 59 -2.03 -23.03 -17.74
C LYS A 59 -2.55 -21.83 -18.49
N SER A 60 -2.86 -22.00 -19.77
CA SER A 60 -3.82 -21.14 -20.47
C SER A 60 -5.00 -20.95 -19.53
N TYR A 61 -5.50 -19.72 -19.45
CA TYR A 61 -6.65 -19.32 -18.63
C TYR A 61 -7.81 -20.29 -18.88
N ASP A 62 -7.84 -21.35 -18.10
CA ASP A 62 -8.83 -22.41 -18.14
C ASP A 62 -9.67 -22.15 -16.91
N ASP A 63 -10.93 -21.73 -17.11
CA ASP A 63 -11.93 -21.42 -16.08
C ASP A 63 -12.22 -22.61 -15.12
N SER A 64 -11.38 -23.65 -15.17
CA SER A 64 -11.32 -24.84 -14.34
C SER A 64 -11.19 -24.62 -12.82
N TYR A 65 -10.99 -23.39 -12.34
CA TYR A 65 -10.96 -23.11 -10.90
C TYR A 65 -12.32 -22.59 -10.44
N TRP A 66 -12.85 -23.21 -9.37
CA TRP A 66 -14.13 -22.79 -8.80
C TRP A 66 -14.03 -21.34 -8.29
N THR A 67 -14.85 -20.45 -8.86
CA THR A 67 -15.00 -19.07 -8.40
C THR A 67 -16.34 -18.88 -7.73
N TYR A 68 -16.36 -18.08 -6.67
CA TYR A 68 -17.59 -17.66 -6.02
C TYR A 68 -17.69 -16.15 -5.98
N ASN A 69 -18.73 -15.59 -6.60
CA ASN A 69 -18.96 -14.16 -6.57
C ASN A 69 -19.54 -13.78 -5.20
N LEU A 70 -18.71 -13.14 -4.36
CA LEU A 70 -19.10 -12.69 -3.02
C LEU A 70 -20.31 -11.73 -3.05
N ARG A 71 -20.57 -11.03 -4.17
CA ARG A 71 -21.77 -10.17 -4.32
C ARG A 71 -23.08 -10.96 -4.35
N ASN A 72 -23.03 -12.28 -4.51
CA ASN A 72 -24.21 -13.14 -4.40
C ASN A 72 -24.62 -13.34 -2.94
N LEU A 73 -23.73 -13.08 -1.97
CA LEU A 73 -24.09 -13.09 -0.55
C LEU A 73 -24.92 -11.84 -0.24
N GLY A 74 -26.12 -12.04 0.32
CA GLY A 74 -27.08 -10.96 0.58
C GLY A 74 -26.50 -9.81 1.44
N LEU A 75 -25.69 -10.14 2.44
CA LEU A 75 -25.01 -9.16 3.30
C LEU A 75 -24.01 -8.28 2.52
N VAL A 76 -23.13 -8.91 1.73
CA VAL A 76 -22.15 -8.20 0.90
C VAL A 76 -22.87 -7.36 -0.14
N ASN A 77 -23.87 -7.91 -0.82
CA ASN A 77 -24.65 -7.15 -1.80
C ASN A 77 -25.32 -5.90 -1.20
N THR A 78 -25.90 -6.06 -0.01
CA THR A 78 -26.56 -4.96 0.71
C THR A 78 -25.56 -3.87 1.09
N LEU A 79 -24.38 -4.26 1.58
CA LEU A 79 -23.29 -3.34 1.93
C LEU A 79 -22.85 -2.51 0.72
N TYR A 80 -22.64 -3.16 -0.43
CA TYR A 80 -22.21 -2.48 -1.66
C TYR A 80 -23.32 -1.67 -2.34
N LYS A 81 -24.59 -1.98 -2.12
CA LYS A 81 -25.74 -1.21 -2.64
C LYS A 81 -26.02 0.05 -1.81
N ASN A 82 -25.71 0.03 -0.51
CA ASN A 82 -26.00 1.13 0.39
C ASN A 82 -24.97 2.26 0.26
N LYS A 83 -25.27 3.26 -0.60
CA LYS A 83 -24.40 4.42 -0.83
C LYS A 83 -24.11 5.22 0.44
N SER A 84 -25.07 5.35 1.36
CA SER A 84 -24.88 6.07 2.61
C SER A 84 -23.85 5.37 3.49
N LEU A 85 -23.95 4.05 3.61
CA LEU A 85 -22.98 3.25 4.36
C LEU A 85 -21.58 3.32 3.74
N LEU A 86 -21.49 3.25 2.40
CA LEU A 86 -20.22 3.43 1.71
C LEU A 86 -19.61 4.82 1.97
N ASN A 87 -20.43 5.89 1.95
CA ASN A 87 -19.95 7.23 2.27
C ASN A 87 -19.44 7.34 3.72
N VAL A 88 -20.08 6.65 4.67
CA VAL A 88 -19.57 6.56 6.06
C VAL A 88 -18.19 5.92 6.07
N PHE A 89 -17.99 4.79 5.38
CA PHE A 89 -16.66 4.16 5.28
C PHE A 89 -15.62 5.08 4.64
N LYS A 90 -16.00 5.87 3.63
CA LYS A 90 -15.09 6.85 3.01
C LYS A 90 -14.65 7.92 4.00
N ILE A 91 -15.59 8.51 4.74
CA ILE A 91 -15.30 9.55 5.74
C ILE A 91 -14.42 8.97 6.85
N ILE A 92 -14.73 7.77 7.33
CA ILE A 92 -13.92 7.08 8.34
C ILE A 92 -12.51 6.81 7.82
N SER A 93 -12.37 6.32 6.58
CA SER A 93 -11.07 6.08 5.93
C SER A 93 -10.21 7.34 5.87
N ILE A 94 -10.79 8.47 5.41
CA ILE A 94 -10.09 9.75 5.36
C ILE A 94 -9.73 10.22 6.78
N GLY A 95 -10.65 10.09 7.73
CA GLY A 95 -10.42 10.46 9.12
C GLY A 95 -9.29 9.67 9.78
N LEU A 96 -9.27 8.34 9.60
CA LEU A 96 -8.20 7.47 10.09
C LEU A 96 -6.86 7.78 9.41
N PHE A 97 -6.87 8.11 8.12
CA PHE A 97 -5.67 8.54 7.41
C PHE A 97 -5.11 9.85 7.96
N ILE A 98 -5.95 10.87 8.15
CA ILE A 98 -5.55 12.14 8.76
C ILE A 98 -5.06 11.91 10.19
N LEU A 99 -5.76 11.12 11.00
CA LEU A 99 -5.36 10.78 12.36
C LEU A 99 -4.00 10.09 12.38
N THR A 100 -3.74 9.18 11.44
CA THR A 100 -2.44 8.51 11.30
C THR A 100 -1.33 9.52 11.02
N ILE A 101 -1.55 10.49 10.11
CA ILE A 101 -0.57 11.54 9.83
C ILE A 101 -0.35 12.44 11.07
N LEU A 102 -1.43 12.91 11.68
CA LEU A 102 -1.35 13.80 12.84
C LEU A 102 -0.65 13.14 14.02
N THR A 103 -0.96 11.87 14.31
CA THR A 103 -0.31 11.12 15.39
C THR A 103 1.13 10.75 15.06
N GLY A 104 1.46 10.54 13.78
CA GLY A 104 2.86 10.37 13.34
C GLY A 104 3.70 11.63 13.56
N VAL A 105 3.16 12.81 13.22
CA VAL A 105 3.88 14.09 13.28
C VAL A 105 3.88 14.71 14.69
N LEU A 106 2.72 14.72 15.36
CA LEU A 106 2.52 15.41 16.65
C LEU A 106 2.50 14.45 17.85
N GLY A 107 2.32 13.15 17.62
CA GLY A 107 2.19 12.16 18.67
C GLY A 107 3.54 11.69 19.24
N ALA A 108 3.46 10.73 20.16
CA ALA A 108 4.64 10.15 20.81
C ALA A 108 5.55 9.47 19.77
N GLN A 109 6.85 9.75 19.78
CA GLN A 109 7.81 9.14 18.85
C GLN A 109 8.25 7.72 19.27
N PHE A 110 7.55 7.12 20.24
CA PHE A 110 7.72 5.74 20.65
C PHE A 110 6.63 4.88 20.00
N PRO A 111 6.97 3.89 19.14
CA PRO A 111 5.98 3.15 18.35
C PRO A 111 4.85 2.53 19.17
N ILE A 112 5.16 2.02 20.37
CA ILE A 112 4.18 1.37 21.25
C ILE A 112 3.17 2.34 21.88
N LYS A 113 3.49 3.64 21.90
CA LYS A 113 2.62 4.72 22.40
C LYS A 113 2.02 5.56 21.29
N ASN A 114 2.29 5.22 20.03
CA ASN A 114 1.81 5.94 18.86
C ASN A 114 0.74 5.13 18.14
N PHE A 115 -0.36 5.80 17.80
CA PHE A 115 -1.43 5.23 17.01
C PHE A 115 -0.93 4.80 15.62
N ALA A 116 -0.11 5.63 14.95
CA ALA A 116 0.24 5.43 13.55
C ALA A 116 0.94 4.09 13.26
N PRO A 117 2.02 3.69 13.97
CA PRO A 117 2.68 2.41 13.72
C PRO A 117 1.77 1.22 14.04
N THR A 118 1.04 1.26 15.16
CA THR A 118 0.14 0.18 15.56
C THR A 118 -1.01 0.02 14.57
N PHE A 119 -1.64 1.12 14.18
CA PHE A 119 -2.74 1.10 13.23
C PHE A 119 -2.30 0.62 11.86
N VAL A 120 -1.20 1.16 11.30
CA VAL A 120 -0.75 0.79 9.95
C VAL A 120 -0.23 -0.65 9.90
N TRP A 121 0.64 -1.05 10.82
CA TRP A 121 1.32 -2.35 10.71
C TRP A 121 0.52 -3.51 11.28
N VAL A 122 -0.23 -3.30 12.36
CA VAL A 122 -0.97 -4.39 13.02
C VAL A 122 -2.40 -4.43 12.52
N ILE A 123 -3.13 -3.32 12.69
CA ILE A 123 -4.58 -3.29 12.42
C ILE A 123 -4.85 -3.29 10.91
N TRP A 124 -4.18 -2.42 10.16
CA TRP A 124 -4.40 -2.26 8.74
C TRP A 124 -3.74 -3.39 7.97
N TRP A 125 -2.41 -3.50 7.96
CA TRP A 125 -1.75 -4.57 7.19
C TRP A 125 -2.14 -5.97 7.64
N GLY A 126 -2.19 -6.25 8.95
CA GLY A 126 -2.60 -7.56 9.46
C GLY A 126 -4.10 -7.82 9.36
N GLY A 127 -4.93 -6.86 9.77
CA GLY A 127 -6.39 -7.03 9.86
C GLY A 127 -7.13 -6.84 8.53
N PHE A 128 -6.70 -5.90 7.69
CA PHE A 128 -7.42 -5.55 6.46
C PHE A 128 -7.44 -6.69 5.43
N ILE A 129 -6.41 -7.55 5.43
CA ILE A 129 -6.37 -8.74 4.55
C ILE A 129 -7.60 -9.62 4.78
N TRP A 130 -7.99 -9.84 6.04
CA TRP A 130 -9.18 -10.62 6.37
C TRP A 130 -10.46 -9.95 5.89
N LEU A 131 -10.56 -8.63 6.00
CA LEU A 131 -11.70 -7.88 5.45
C LEU A 131 -11.76 -7.97 3.93
N HIS A 132 -10.62 -8.00 3.25
CA HIS A 132 -10.57 -8.16 1.79
C HIS A 132 -11.01 -9.56 1.37
N ILE A 133 -10.59 -10.60 2.10
CA ILE A 133 -10.99 -11.99 1.84
C ILE A 133 -12.50 -12.16 2.03
N LEU A 134 -13.08 -11.60 3.10
CA LEU A 134 -14.50 -11.78 3.44
C LEU A 134 -15.45 -10.95 2.57
N PHE A 135 -15.06 -9.72 2.21
CA PHE A 135 -15.95 -8.75 1.55
C PHE A 135 -15.54 -8.42 0.10
N GLY A 136 -14.49 -9.05 -0.42
CA GLY A 136 -13.99 -8.85 -1.78
C GLY A 136 -13.21 -7.55 -1.91
N ASN A 137 -13.55 -6.70 -2.89
CA ASN A 137 -12.80 -5.47 -3.20
C ASN A 137 -13.00 -4.36 -2.15
N SER A 138 -12.54 -4.61 -0.91
CA SER A 138 -12.71 -3.72 0.22
C SER A 138 -11.91 -2.43 0.09
N TRP A 139 -10.82 -2.48 -0.68
CA TRP A 139 -9.93 -1.35 -0.91
C TRP A 139 -10.64 -0.17 -1.58
N ASN A 140 -11.62 -0.47 -2.45
CA ASN A 140 -12.30 0.53 -3.24
C ASN A 140 -13.05 1.59 -2.42
N PHE A 141 -13.44 1.28 -1.18
CA PHE A 141 -14.14 2.19 -0.27
C PHE A 141 -13.29 2.70 0.89
N VAL A 142 -12.20 2.01 1.25
CA VAL A 142 -11.30 2.47 2.32
C VAL A 142 -10.02 3.15 1.83
N ASN A 143 -9.81 3.28 0.51
CA ASN A 143 -8.65 3.96 -0.04
C ASN A 143 -8.76 5.48 0.19
N PRO A 144 -7.94 6.07 1.08
CA PRO A 144 -8.06 7.48 1.43
C PRO A 144 -7.76 8.41 0.25
N TRP A 145 -6.80 8.08 -0.60
CA TRP A 145 -6.43 8.90 -1.76
C TRP A 145 -7.57 8.99 -2.77
N LYS A 146 -8.17 7.84 -3.08
CA LYS A 146 -9.33 7.77 -3.97
C LYS A 146 -10.51 8.54 -3.37
N ASN A 147 -10.78 8.34 -2.08
CA ASN A 147 -11.89 8.99 -1.39
C ASN A 147 -11.72 10.51 -1.32
N ILE A 148 -10.50 10.99 -1.07
CA ILE A 148 -10.15 12.42 -1.13
C ILE A 148 -10.38 12.97 -2.54
N PHE A 149 -9.93 12.24 -3.57
CA PHE A 149 -10.13 12.64 -4.96
C PHE A 149 -11.62 12.80 -5.32
N GLU A 150 -12.43 11.80 -4.95
CA GLU A 150 -13.88 11.82 -5.19
C GLU A 150 -14.59 12.95 -4.40
N LEU A 151 -14.12 13.27 -3.19
CA LEU A 151 -14.70 14.31 -2.34
C LEU A 151 -14.37 15.71 -2.85
N ILE A 152 -13.14 15.94 -3.30
CA ILE A 152 -12.68 17.23 -3.84
C ILE A 152 -13.23 17.45 -5.26
N LYS A 153 -13.70 16.40 -5.95
CA LYS A 153 -14.18 16.44 -7.34
C LYS A 153 -13.17 17.12 -8.27
N PHE A 154 -11.93 16.64 -8.25
CA PHE A 154 -10.93 17.13 -9.20
C PHE A 154 -11.43 16.98 -10.63
N ASP A 155 -11.18 18.00 -11.46
CA ASP A 155 -11.48 17.93 -12.88
C ASP A 155 -10.69 16.76 -13.50
N GLU A 156 -11.39 15.85 -14.16
CA GLU A 156 -10.80 14.67 -14.79
C GLU A 156 -9.95 15.04 -16.02
N LYS A 157 -10.02 16.29 -16.47
CA LYS A 157 -9.17 16.78 -17.55
C LYS A 157 -7.70 16.75 -17.13
N PRO A 158 -6.84 16.00 -17.84
CA PRO A 158 -5.43 15.92 -17.50
C PRO A 158 -4.81 17.31 -17.62
N LEU A 159 -4.21 17.79 -16.52
CA LEU A 159 -3.53 19.09 -16.49
C LEU A 159 -2.36 19.16 -17.49
N ARG A 160 -1.83 18.00 -17.90
CA ARG A 160 -0.77 17.83 -18.90
C ARG A 160 -0.75 16.40 -19.42
N GLN A 161 -0.48 16.22 -20.71
CA GLN A 161 -0.19 14.89 -21.27
C GLN A 161 1.20 14.41 -20.80
N TYR A 162 1.25 13.17 -20.32
CA TYR A 162 2.50 12.55 -19.87
C TYR A 162 3.38 12.20 -21.09
N PRO A 163 4.67 12.57 -21.09
CA PRO A 163 5.53 12.33 -22.25
C PRO A 163 5.70 10.83 -22.56
N GLU A 164 5.39 10.43 -23.79
CA GLU A 164 5.50 9.02 -24.22
C GLU A 164 6.92 8.46 -24.09
N LYS A 165 7.94 9.30 -24.23
CA LYS A 165 9.35 8.90 -24.09
C LYS A 165 9.68 8.37 -22.69
N LEU A 166 9.01 8.89 -21.66
CA LEU A 166 9.30 8.52 -20.28
C LEU A 166 8.71 7.16 -19.92
N LYS A 167 7.59 6.73 -20.53
CA LYS A 167 6.88 5.49 -20.18
C LYS A 167 6.93 5.24 -18.66
N SER A 168 7.40 4.08 -18.23
CA SER A 168 7.59 3.72 -16.81
C SER A 168 9.02 3.93 -16.30
N TRP A 169 9.92 4.54 -17.09
CA TRP A 169 11.33 4.72 -16.72
C TRP A 169 11.53 5.52 -15.42
N PRO A 170 10.77 6.60 -15.14
CA PRO A 170 10.86 7.26 -13.85
C PRO A 170 10.50 6.35 -12.68
N ALA A 171 9.47 5.51 -12.81
CA ALA A 171 9.06 4.58 -11.77
C ALA A 171 10.15 3.53 -11.50
N PHE A 172 10.79 3.02 -12.56
CA PHE A 172 11.95 2.14 -12.44
C PHE A 172 13.12 2.82 -11.71
N GLY A 173 13.43 4.08 -12.08
CA GLY A 173 14.46 4.87 -11.40
C GLY A 173 14.16 5.08 -9.92
N PHE A 174 12.92 5.46 -9.57
CA PHE A 174 12.50 5.60 -8.18
C PHE A 174 12.58 4.28 -7.40
N PHE A 175 12.23 3.16 -8.04
CA PHE A 175 12.35 1.84 -7.42
C PHE A 175 13.81 1.51 -7.09
N LEU A 176 14.74 1.76 -8.02
CA LEU A 176 16.18 1.53 -7.78
C LEU A 176 16.78 2.46 -6.72
N ILE A 177 16.26 3.68 -6.58
CA ILE A 177 16.72 4.62 -5.54
C ILE A 177 16.19 4.20 -4.16
N PHE A 178 15.00 3.60 -4.11
CA PHE A 178 14.40 3.13 -2.87
C PHE A 178 15.01 1.81 -2.37
N ALA A 179 15.35 0.89 -3.29
CA ALA A 179 15.88 -0.44 -3.00
C ALA A 179 17.31 -0.40 -2.45
#